data_AF-A0A699IAM8-F1
#
_entry.id   AF-A0A699IAM8-F1
#
_cell.length_a   1.000
_cell.length_b   1.000
_cell.length_c   1.000
_cell.angle_alpha   90.00
_cell.angle_beta   90.00
_cell.angle_gamma   90.00
#
_symmetry.space_group_name_H-M   'P 1'
#
loop_
_entity.id
_entity.type
_entity.pdbx_description
1 polymer ?
#
loop_
_entity_poly.entity_id
_entity_poly.type
_entity_poly.pdbx_seq_one_letter_code
_entity_poly.pdbx_strand_id
1 'polypeptide(L)'
;MPKFLAAVNSWDPRTDTIPMHIWVHPWLPLVDQKHTTLYHTVQTKLESVLNEWHPSDESAYDVLSPWKPIFDLESWEQIMVRCITPKLLAVMQEFQVNPVDQKLDQFYWVLRWANLILIHHMLQITDNLIPTNLLSNEHIRGWLNIGLVMMNQAAQGLEVVPPGLRAKISDEKARKKKQSSSEAQQMEDIQAETG
;
A
#
# COMPACT_ATOMS: atom_id res chain seq x y z
N MET A 1 -35.75 21.58 3.85
CA MET A 1 -36.21 20.21 4.19
C MET A 1 -35.85 19.88 5.63
N PRO A 2 -36.72 20.16 6.62
CA PRO A 2 -36.45 19.83 8.02
C PRO A 2 -36.45 18.32 8.30
N LYS A 3 -37.29 17.53 7.62
CA LYS A 3 -37.35 16.07 7.79
C LYS A 3 -36.09 15.33 7.35
N PHE A 4 -35.47 15.77 6.24
CA PHE A 4 -34.24 15.17 5.73
C PHE A 4 -33.05 15.43 6.65
N LEU A 5 -32.90 16.68 7.13
CA LEU A 5 -31.88 17.01 8.13
C LEU A 5 -32.11 16.27 9.46
N ALA A 6 -33.37 16.11 9.88
CA ALA A 6 -33.70 15.32 11.06
C ALA A 6 -33.31 13.84 10.92
N ALA A 7 -33.52 13.24 9.75
CA ALA A 7 -33.10 11.87 9.46
C ALA A 7 -31.56 11.71 9.46
N VAL A 8 -30.83 12.67 8.88
CA VAL A 8 -29.37 12.73 9.00
C VAL A 8 -28.94 12.86 10.45
N ASN A 9 -29.60 13.72 11.23
CA ASN A 9 -29.30 13.91 12.65
C ASN A 9 -29.58 12.67 13.51
N SER A 10 -30.60 11.88 13.20
CA SER A 10 -30.94 10.67 13.95
C SER A 10 -30.11 9.45 13.55
N TRP A 11 -29.45 9.46 12.38
CA TRP A 11 -28.68 8.32 11.90
C TRP A 11 -27.40 8.09 12.72
N ASP A 12 -27.15 6.84 13.09
CA ASP A 12 -25.97 6.37 13.81
C ASP A 12 -25.31 5.21 13.05
N PRO A 13 -24.09 5.39 12.50
CA PRO A 13 -23.37 4.36 11.75
C PRO A 13 -23.07 3.09 12.55
N ARG A 14 -23.13 3.13 13.88
CA ARG A 14 -22.82 1.97 14.73
C ARG A 14 -24.01 1.03 14.91
N THR A 15 -25.22 1.54 14.74
CA THR A 15 -26.46 0.82 15.04
C THR A 15 -27.36 0.68 13.82
N ASP A 16 -27.32 1.65 12.90
CA ASP A 16 -28.13 1.63 11.71
C ASP A 16 -27.56 0.70 10.63
N THR A 17 -28.40 -0.18 10.13
CA THR A 17 -28.04 -1.19 9.13
C THR A 17 -27.92 -0.62 7.72
N ILE A 18 -28.48 0.56 7.47
CA ILE A 18 -28.48 1.18 6.15
C ILE A 18 -27.43 2.30 6.13
N PRO A 19 -26.38 2.20 5.29
CA PRO A 19 -25.38 3.25 5.17
C PRO A 19 -25.99 4.57 4.71
N MET A 20 -25.57 5.68 5.34
CA MET A 20 -26.11 7.01 5.07
C MET A 20 -26.00 7.45 3.61
N HIS A 21 -24.89 7.08 2.94
CA HIS A 21 -24.65 7.48 1.56
C HIS A 21 -25.73 6.99 0.59
N ILE A 22 -26.35 5.83 0.84
CA ILE A 22 -27.36 5.21 -0.03
C ILE A 22 -28.58 6.11 -0.20
N TRP A 23 -29.02 6.74 0.87
CA TRP A 23 -30.22 7.58 0.87
C TRP A 23 -29.90 9.08 0.93
N VAL A 24 -28.64 9.48 1.15
CA VAL A 24 -28.23 10.90 1.05
C VAL A 24 -27.78 11.27 -0.36
N HIS A 25 -26.91 10.48 -0.99
CA HIS A 25 -26.29 10.83 -2.28
C HIS A 25 -27.29 11.17 -3.39
N PRO A 26 -28.43 10.44 -3.56
CA PRO A 26 -29.39 10.76 -4.61
C PRO A 26 -29.99 12.16 -4.51
N TRP A 27 -30.04 12.74 -3.30
CA TRP A 27 -30.62 14.06 -3.08
C TRP A 27 -29.57 15.18 -3.13
N LEU A 28 -28.28 14.86 -3.05
CA LEU A 28 -27.22 15.87 -3.05
C LEU A 28 -27.30 16.81 -4.26
N PRO A 29 -27.44 16.34 -5.52
CA PRO A 29 -27.52 17.23 -6.68
C PRO A 29 -28.70 18.22 -6.66
N LEU A 30 -29.73 17.96 -5.83
CA LEU A 30 -30.96 18.73 -5.79
C LEU A 30 -30.98 19.80 -4.68
N VAL A 31 -29.97 19.81 -3.79
CA VAL A 31 -29.96 20.61 -2.55
C VAL A 31 -29.00 21.82 -2.65
N ASP A 32 -28.99 22.47 -3.82
CA ASP A 32 -27.98 23.46 -4.27
C ASP A 32 -27.70 24.66 -3.33
N GLN A 33 -28.62 25.00 -2.40
CA GLN A 33 -28.47 26.17 -1.51
C GLN A 33 -28.35 25.85 0.00
N LYS A 34 -28.43 24.58 0.42
CA LYS A 34 -28.34 24.18 1.86
C LYS A 34 -27.24 23.15 2.16
N HIS A 35 -26.32 23.00 1.22
CA HIS A 35 -25.18 22.10 1.28
C HIS A 35 -24.32 22.25 2.53
N THR A 36 -24.00 23.47 2.95
CA THR A 36 -23.02 23.70 4.02
C THR A 36 -23.45 23.06 5.35
N THR A 37 -24.70 23.22 5.76
CA THR A 37 -25.17 22.64 7.04
C THR A 37 -25.28 21.12 6.97
N LEU A 38 -25.74 20.57 5.85
CA LEU A 38 -25.89 19.12 5.69
C LEU A 38 -24.53 18.43 5.61
N TYR A 39 -23.61 18.94 4.79
CA TYR A 39 -22.25 18.41 4.69
C TYR A 39 -21.52 18.50 6.02
N HIS A 40 -21.62 19.64 6.71
CA HIS A 40 -21.03 19.78 8.04
C HIS A 40 -21.60 18.75 9.02
N THR A 41 -22.92 18.55 9.03
CA THR A 41 -23.57 17.55 9.91
C THR A 41 -23.07 16.13 9.61
N VAL A 42 -23.01 15.77 8.33
CA VAL A 42 -22.50 14.47 7.88
C VAL A 42 -21.04 14.30 8.30
N GLN A 43 -20.21 15.31 8.04
CA GLN A 43 -18.79 15.31 8.40
C GLN A 43 -18.62 15.10 9.90
N THR A 44 -19.31 15.87 10.74
CA THR A 44 -19.21 15.72 12.20
C THR A 44 -19.64 14.34 12.69
N LYS A 45 -20.65 13.72 12.07
CA LYS A 45 -21.06 12.35 12.38
C LYS A 45 -20.00 11.32 12.00
N LEU A 46 -19.45 11.43 10.78
CA LEU A 46 -18.38 10.55 10.32
C LEU A 46 -17.15 10.71 11.23
N GLU A 47 -16.73 11.93 11.51
CA GLU A 47 -15.60 12.23 12.40
C GLU A 47 -15.82 11.69 13.82
N SER A 48 -17.03 11.83 14.38
CA SER A 48 -17.36 11.30 15.70
C SER A 48 -17.14 9.79 15.78
N VAL A 49 -17.47 9.07 14.72
CA VAL A 49 -17.38 7.61 14.68
C VAL A 49 -15.96 7.17 14.37
N LEU A 50 -15.28 7.89 13.47
CA LEU A 50 -13.88 7.68 13.17
C LEU A 50 -12.97 8.02 14.36
N ASN A 51 -13.40 8.86 15.31
CA ASN A 51 -12.64 9.13 16.54
C ASN A 51 -12.54 7.90 17.45
N GLU A 52 -13.51 6.99 17.45
CA GLU A 52 -13.47 5.74 18.22
C GLU A 52 -13.07 4.51 17.38
N TRP A 53 -13.03 4.66 16.06
CA TRP A 53 -12.68 3.58 15.12
C TRP A 53 -11.27 3.00 15.36
N HIS A 54 -11.09 1.72 15.04
CA HIS A 54 -9.79 1.05 15.06
C HIS A 54 -9.48 0.46 13.67
N PRO A 55 -8.22 0.48 13.18
CA PRO A 55 -7.86 -0.01 11.84
C PRO A 55 -8.27 -1.44 11.48
N SER A 56 -8.49 -2.31 12.48
CA SER A 56 -9.00 -3.67 12.27
C SER A 56 -10.46 -3.75 11.87
N ASP A 57 -11.23 -2.67 12.07
CA ASP A 57 -12.64 -2.59 11.66
C ASP A 57 -12.73 -2.19 10.20
N GLU A 58 -13.02 -3.18 9.35
CA GLU A 58 -13.11 -3.02 7.90
C GLU A 58 -14.34 -2.17 7.48
N SER A 59 -15.39 -2.13 8.29
CA SER A 59 -16.66 -1.49 7.93
C SER A 59 -16.54 0.02 7.69
N ALA A 60 -15.60 0.67 8.38
CA ALA A 60 -15.37 2.11 8.25
C ALA A 60 -14.92 2.50 6.83
N TYR A 61 -14.18 1.61 6.14
CA TYR A 61 -13.79 1.86 4.75
C TYR A 61 -15.02 1.94 3.83
N ASP A 62 -15.95 1.00 3.98
CA ASP A 62 -17.17 0.94 3.17
C ASP A 62 -18.12 2.09 3.49
N VAL A 63 -18.15 2.54 4.74
CA VAL A 63 -18.92 3.71 5.16
C VAL A 63 -18.35 5.00 4.58
N LEU A 64 -17.01 5.13 4.54
CA LEU A 64 -16.35 6.38 4.21
C LEU A 64 -16.04 6.54 2.71
N SER A 65 -15.66 5.47 2.02
CA SER A 65 -15.27 5.50 0.60
C SER A 65 -16.27 6.18 -0.34
N PRO A 66 -17.61 6.05 -0.17
CA PRO A 66 -18.57 6.70 -1.07
C PRO A 66 -18.55 8.22 -0.96
N TRP A 67 -18.09 8.77 0.16
CA TRP A 67 -18.07 10.21 0.40
C TRP A 67 -16.86 10.92 -0.22
N LYS A 68 -15.82 10.18 -0.62
CA LYS A 68 -14.63 10.74 -1.29
C LYS A 68 -14.94 11.65 -2.48
N PRO A 69 -15.81 11.26 -3.45
CA PRO A 69 -16.18 12.14 -4.56
C PRO A 69 -17.11 13.30 -4.18
N ILE A 70 -17.69 13.27 -2.99
CA ILE A 70 -18.67 14.27 -2.53
C ILE A 70 -17.99 15.42 -1.78
N PHE A 71 -17.01 15.10 -0.94
CA PHE A 71 -16.23 16.09 -0.23
C PHE A 71 -15.22 16.77 -1.16
N ASP A 72 -14.96 18.06 -0.90
CA ASP A 72 -13.82 18.74 -1.48
C ASP A 72 -12.51 18.20 -0.93
N LEU A 73 -11.41 18.46 -1.65
CA LEU A 73 -10.10 17.91 -1.32
C LEU A 73 -9.63 18.34 0.08
N GLU A 74 -9.89 19.59 0.49
CA GLU A 74 -9.45 20.13 1.77
C GLU A 74 -10.18 19.47 2.93
N SER A 75 -11.51 19.42 2.88
CA SER A 75 -12.31 18.73 3.90
C SER A 75 -11.98 17.24 3.99
N TRP A 76 -11.81 16.57 2.84
CA TRP A 76 -11.45 15.15 2.82
C TRP A 76 -10.07 14.91 3.45
N GLU A 77 -9.07 15.69 3.07
CA GLU A 77 -7.72 15.59 3.61
C GLU A 77 -7.71 15.85 5.13
N GLN A 78 -8.48 16.82 5.61
CA GLN A 78 -8.61 17.10 7.04
C GLN A 78 -9.15 15.90 7.81
N ILE A 79 -10.18 15.21 7.29
CA ILE A 79 -10.72 13.99 7.91
C ILE A 79 -9.65 12.89 7.92
N MET A 80 -8.94 12.69 6.81
CA MET A 80 -7.87 11.68 6.73
C MET A 80 -6.78 11.94 7.78
N VAL A 81 -6.24 13.15 7.81
CA VAL A 81 -5.13 13.53 8.71
C VAL A 81 -5.56 13.49 10.17
N ARG A 82 -6.79 13.90 10.49
CA ARG A 82 -7.24 14.01 11.88
C ARG A 82 -7.69 12.68 12.47
N CYS A 83 -8.36 11.83 11.68
CA CYS A 83 -9.01 10.64 12.19
C CYS A 83 -8.34 9.33 11.75
N ILE A 84 -7.83 9.26 10.51
CA ILE A 84 -7.32 8.02 9.91
C ILE A 84 -5.81 7.88 10.08
N THR A 85 -5.05 8.82 9.55
CA THR A 85 -3.58 8.83 9.54
C THR A 85 -2.94 8.52 10.90
N PRO A 86 -3.32 9.17 12.03
CA PRO A 86 -2.68 8.90 13.32
C PRO A 86 -2.88 7.47 13.81
N LYS A 87 -4.04 6.86 13.50
CA LYS A 87 -4.36 5.49 13.92
C LYS A 87 -3.66 4.46 13.06
N LEU A 88 -3.60 4.69 11.75
CA LEU A 88 -2.80 3.88 10.84
C LEU A 88 -1.31 3.97 11.20
N LEU A 89 -0.81 5.15 11.52
CA LEU A 89 0.56 5.33 11.98
C LEU A 89 0.82 4.55 13.28
N ALA A 90 -0.09 4.63 14.26
CA ALA A 90 0.05 3.91 15.52
C ALA A 90 0.15 2.39 15.33
N VAL A 91 -0.73 1.77 14.53
CA VAL A 91 -0.66 0.32 14.28
C VAL A 91 0.61 -0.08 13.51
N MET A 92 1.15 0.83 12.69
CA MET A 92 2.42 0.60 11.99
C MET A 92 3.64 0.79 12.87
N GLN A 93 3.57 1.63 13.90
CA GLN A 93 4.64 1.74 14.89
C GLN A 93 4.74 0.48 15.76
N GLU A 94 3.62 -0.20 15.99
CA GLU A 94 3.57 -1.48 16.71
C GLU A 94 3.91 -2.69 15.81
N PHE A 95 3.99 -2.49 14.49
CA PHE A 95 4.29 -3.55 13.54
C PHE A 95 5.70 -4.10 13.74
N GLN A 96 5.79 -5.39 14.06
CA GLN A 96 7.07 -6.09 14.24
C GLN A 96 7.36 -6.99 13.04
N VAL A 97 8.58 -6.86 12.51
CA VAL A 97 9.08 -7.77 11.48
C VAL A 97 9.59 -9.04 12.18
N ASN A 98 8.87 -10.14 12.02
CA ASN A 98 9.24 -11.45 12.53
C ASN A 98 9.50 -12.42 11.36
N PRO A 99 10.76 -12.74 11.05
CA PRO A 99 11.09 -13.62 9.93
C PRO A 99 10.56 -15.07 10.06
N VAL A 100 10.24 -15.53 11.27
CA VAL A 100 9.80 -16.91 11.53
C VAL A 100 8.28 -17.06 11.50
N ASP A 101 7.55 -16.06 12.01
CA ASP A 101 6.08 -16.02 12.02
C ASP A 101 5.61 -14.57 11.80
N GLN A 102 5.67 -14.12 10.55
CA GLN A 102 5.27 -12.76 10.18
C GLN A 102 3.75 -12.64 10.20
N LYS A 103 3.23 -11.74 11.04
CA LYS A 103 1.83 -11.28 10.97
C LYS A 103 1.76 -10.04 10.09
N LEU A 104 0.82 -10.02 9.16
CA LEU A 104 0.66 -8.94 8.17
C LEU A 104 -0.66 -8.19 8.33
N ASP A 105 -1.45 -8.48 9.36
CA ASP A 105 -2.77 -7.89 9.55
C ASP A 105 -2.71 -6.36 9.60
N GLN A 106 -1.80 -5.79 10.40
CA GLN A 106 -1.61 -4.33 10.46
C GLN A 106 -1.22 -3.73 9.11
N PHE A 107 -0.36 -4.43 8.37
CA PHE A 107 0.06 -4.00 7.04
C PHE A 107 -1.12 -4.00 6.06
N TYR A 108 -1.96 -5.04 6.09
CA TYR A 108 -3.16 -5.11 5.26
C TYR A 108 -4.20 -4.05 5.62
N TRP A 109 -4.36 -3.76 6.92
CA TRP A 109 -5.22 -2.66 7.37
C TRP A 109 -4.77 -1.35 6.73
N VAL A 110 -3.49 -1.00 6.80
CA VAL A 110 -2.96 0.22 6.16
C VAL A 110 -3.10 0.20 4.65
N LEU A 111 -2.78 -0.92 4.00
CA LEU A 111 -2.84 -1.03 2.54
C LEU A 111 -4.26 -0.80 1.98
N ARG A 112 -5.30 -1.22 2.72
CA ARG A 112 -6.70 -0.99 2.34
C ARG A 112 -7.02 0.50 2.16
N TRP A 113 -6.38 1.36 2.95
CA TRP A 113 -6.59 2.81 2.91
C TRP A 113 -5.74 3.55 1.88
N ALA A 114 -4.81 2.87 1.19
CA ALA A 114 -3.87 3.48 0.25
C ALA A 114 -4.56 4.27 -0.89
N ASN A 115 -5.77 3.87 -1.29
CA ASN A 115 -6.54 4.56 -2.34
C ASN A 115 -7.36 5.76 -1.82
N LEU A 116 -7.60 5.86 -0.51
CA LEU A 116 -8.40 6.94 0.09
C LEU A 116 -7.52 8.07 0.66
N ILE A 117 -6.29 7.74 1.05
CA ILE A 117 -5.30 8.66 1.62
C ILE A 117 -4.41 9.21 0.51
N LEU A 118 -4.00 10.47 0.63
CA LEU A 118 -3.02 11.07 -0.30
C LEU A 118 -1.64 10.43 -0.12
N ILE A 119 -0.89 10.33 -1.22
CA ILE A 119 0.37 9.58 -1.25
C ILE A 119 1.40 10.06 -0.22
N HIS A 120 1.49 11.35 0.07
CA HIS A 120 2.44 11.88 1.06
C HIS A 120 2.14 11.44 2.49
N HIS A 121 0.86 11.31 2.86
CA HIS A 121 0.45 10.76 4.15
C HIS A 121 0.71 9.26 4.22
N MET A 122 0.47 8.55 3.12
CA MET A 122 0.80 7.12 3.03
C MET A 122 2.30 6.90 3.23
N LEU A 123 3.15 7.71 2.57
CA LEU A 123 4.59 7.69 2.76
C LEU A 123 4.96 7.89 4.23
N GLN A 124 4.39 8.89 4.89
CA GLN A 124 4.62 9.15 6.32
C GLN A 124 4.25 7.95 7.20
N ILE A 125 3.13 7.27 6.93
CA ILE A 125 2.71 6.07 7.68
C ILE A 125 3.72 4.94 7.47
N THR A 126 4.17 4.75 6.22
CA THR A 126 5.09 3.68 5.83
C THR A 126 6.56 3.97 6.11
N ASP A 127 6.94 5.20 6.46
CA ASP A 127 8.36 5.57 6.61
C ASP A 127 9.04 4.75 7.73
N ASN A 128 8.27 4.35 8.75
CA ASN A 128 8.75 3.54 9.86
C ASN A 128 8.77 2.02 9.59
N LEU A 129 8.28 1.56 8.42
CA LEU A 129 8.17 0.12 8.11
C LEU A 129 9.51 -0.59 8.01
N ILE A 130 10.56 0.13 7.70
CA ILE A 130 11.91 -0.43 7.68
C ILE A 130 12.65 0.22 8.85
N PRO A 131 12.73 -0.47 10.00
CA PRO A 131 13.46 0.02 11.15
C PRO A 131 14.86 0.50 10.73
N THR A 132 15.25 1.70 11.15
CA THR A 132 16.55 2.29 10.76
C THR A 132 17.74 1.43 11.19
N ASN A 133 17.58 0.60 12.23
CA ASN A 133 18.54 -0.42 12.64
C ASN A 133 18.64 -1.59 11.64
N LEU A 134 17.57 -1.95 10.94
CA LEU A 134 17.58 -2.93 9.84
C LEU A 134 18.30 -2.38 8.61
N LEU A 135 18.09 -1.09 8.28
CA LEU A 135 18.79 -0.40 7.19
C LEU A 135 20.27 -0.13 7.50
N SER A 136 20.61 0.04 8.77
CA SER A 136 21.99 0.20 9.23
C SER A 136 22.85 -1.04 8.96
N ASN A 137 22.26 -2.22 8.78
CA ASN A 137 22.98 -3.43 8.42
C ASN A 137 23.16 -3.50 6.89
N GLU A 138 24.40 -3.36 6.41
CA GLU A 138 24.71 -3.36 4.97
C GLU A 138 24.26 -4.62 4.25
N HIS A 139 24.36 -5.79 4.90
CA HIS A 139 23.97 -7.05 4.32
C HIS A 139 22.45 -7.13 4.15
N ILE A 140 21.68 -6.77 5.19
CA ILE A 140 20.22 -6.78 5.13
C ILE A 140 19.71 -5.75 4.11
N ARG A 141 20.29 -4.54 4.10
CA ARG A 141 20.00 -3.51 3.09
C ARG A 141 20.29 -4.01 1.67
N GLY A 142 21.40 -4.73 1.48
CA GLY A 142 21.74 -5.36 0.21
C GLY A 142 20.69 -6.37 -0.26
N TRP A 143 20.25 -7.27 0.63
CA TRP A 143 19.19 -8.24 0.33
C TRP A 143 17.83 -7.61 0.07
N LEU A 144 17.48 -6.56 0.82
CA LEU A 144 16.24 -5.82 0.60
C LEU A 144 16.23 -5.14 -0.77
N ASN A 145 17.34 -4.49 -1.15
CA ASN A 145 17.51 -3.87 -2.47
C ASN A 145 17.41 -4.89 -3.60
N ILE A 146 18.02 -6.06 -3.43
CA ILE A 146 17.89 -7.17 -4.36
C ILE A 146 16.42 -7.58 -4.52
N GLY A 147 15.70 -7.78 -3.41
CA GLY A 147 14.29 -8.14 -3.43
C GLY A 147 13.43 -7.09 -4.14
N LEU A 148 13.67 -5.80 -3.87
CA LEU A 148 13.00 -4.68 -4.53
C LEU A 148 13.23 -4.67 -6.04
N VAL A 149 14.47 -4.91 -6.49
CA VAL A 149 14.79 -5.00 -7.92
C VAL A 149 14.04 -6.17 -8.57
N MET A 150 14.00 -7.33 -7.91
CA MET A 150 13.28 -8.49 -8.39
C MET A 150 11.77 -8.25 -8.48
N MET A 151 11.17 -7.59 -7.49
CA MET A 151 9.74 -7.21 -7.51
C MET A 151 9.42 -6.23 -8.64
N ASN A 152 10.29 -5.24 -8.88
CA ASN A 152 10.10 -4.29 -9.98
C ASN A 152 10.19 -4.98 -11.36
N GLN A 153 11.09 -5.96 -11.51
CA GLN A 153 11.19 -6.78 -12.71
C GLN A 153 9.91 -7.60 -12.94
N ALA A 154 9.40 -8.28 -11.90
CA ALA A 154 8.14 -9.01 -11.98
C ALA A 154 6.95 -8.10 -12.35
N ALA A 155 6.85 -6.92 -11.73
CA ALA A 155 5.79 -5.96 -12.01
C ALA A 155 5.79 -5.47 -13.47
N GLN A 156 6.97 -5.43 -14.10
CA GLN A 156 7.14 -5.09 -15.52
C GLN A 156 6.99 -6.30 -16.45
N GLY A 157 6.71 -7.50 -15.92
CA GLY A 157 6.59 -8.74 -16.69
C GLY A 157 7.92 -9.32 -17.17
N LEU A 158 9.05 -8.88 -16.60
CA LEU A 158 10.38 -9.39 -16.93
C LEU A 158 10.68 -10.69 -16.15
N GLU A 159 11.55 -11.52 -16.72
CA GLU A 159 12.03 -12.75 -16.05
C GLU A 159 12.82 -12.39 -14.78
N VAL A 160 12.35 -12.89 -13.64
CA VAL A 160 12.99 -12.67 -12.34
C VAL A 160 14.10 -13.70 -12.15
N VAL A 161 15.36 -13.25 -12.20
CA VAL A 161 16.52 -14.11 -11.97
C VAL A 161 17.10 -13.84 -10.57
N PRO A 162 17.07 -14.81 -9.63
CA PRO A 162 17.70 -14.66 -8.33
C PRO A 162 19.20 -14.39 -8.47
N PRO A 163 19.81 -13.52 -7.63
CA PRO A 163 21.21 -13.12 -7.77
C PRO A 163 22.19 -14.30 -7.74
N GLY A 164 21.92 -15.28 -6.87
CA GLY A 164 22.74 -16.50 -6.77
C GLY A 164 22.66 -17.39 -8.01
N LEU A 165 21.55 -17.31 -8.77
CA LEU A 165 21.39 -18.02 -10.02
C LEU A 165 22.11 -17.27 -11.16
N ARG A 166 22.05 -15.94 -11.16
CA ARG A 166 22.75 -15.09 -12.15
C ARG A 166 24.27 -15.26 -12.09
N ALA A 167 24.85 -15.33 -10.90
CA ALA A 167 26.28 -15.59 -10.71
C ALA A 167 26.66 -16.99 -11.22
N LYS A 168 25.88 -18.03 -10.85
CA LYS A 168 26.10 -19.40 -11.33
C LYS A 168 25.98 -19.52 -12.85
N ILE A 169 25.00 -18.87 -13.47
CA ILE A 169 24.83 -18.84 -14.94
C ILE A 169 26.02 -18.15 -15.62
N SER A 170 26.52 -17.04 -15.06
CA SER A 170 27.69 -16.34 -15.58
C SER A 170 28.97 -17.19 -15.45
N ASP A 171 29.17 -17.85 -14.31
CA ASP A 171 30.31 -18.74 -14.07
C ASP A 171 30.28 -19.96 -14.98
N GLU A 172 29.10 -20.55 -15.18
CA GLU A 172 28.91 -21.69 -16.07
C GLU A 172 29.12 -21.31 -17.54
N LYS A 173 28.64 -20.14 -17.97
CA LYS A 173 28.94 -19.59 -19.30
C LYS A 173 30.43 -19.32 -19.48
N ALA A 174 31.11 -18.77 -18.47
CA ALA A 174 32.55 -18.51 -18.52
C ALA A 174 33.36 -19.81 -18.61
N ARG A 175 32.97 -20.87 -17.88
CA ARG A 175 33.59 -22.20 -17.98
C ARG A 175 33.39 -22.83 -19.36
N LYS A 176 32.17 -22.82 -19.88
CA LYS A 176 31.85 -23.35 -21.22
C LYS A 176 32.65 -22.65 -22.32
N LYS A 177 32.80 -21.32 -22.24
CA LYS A 177 33.61 -20.54 -23.19
C LYS A 177 35.12 -20.83 -23.10
N LYS A 178 35.64 -21.05 -21.88
CA LYS A 178 37.03 -21.50 -21.70
C LYS A 178 37.26 -22.88 -22.30
N GLN A 179 36.33 -23.81 -22.08
CA GLN A 179 36.44 -25.18 -22.57
C GLN A 179 36.38 -25.27 -24.10
N SER A 180 35.46 -24.53 -24.74
CA SER A 180 35.40 -24.45 -26.20
C SER A 180 36.65 -23.80 -26.81
N SER A 181 37.26 -22.82 -26.12
CA SER A 181 38.50 -22.18 -26.57
C SER A 181 39.71 -23.11 -26.47
N SER A 182 39.79 -23.93 -25.42
CA SER A 182 40.86 -24.93 -25.29
C SER A 182 40.73 -26.08 -26.29
N GLU A 183 39.50 -26.51 -26.59
CA GLU A 183 39.24 -27.54 -27.62
C GLU A 183 39.57 -27.03 -29.02
N ALA A 184 39.24 -25.76 -29.32
CA ALA A 184 39.61 -25.13 -30.58
C ALA A 184 41.14 -25.02 -30.75
N GLN A 185 41.86 -24.64 -29.69
CA GLN A 185 43.33 -24.53 -29.72
C GLN A 185 43.99 -25.92 -29.93
N GLN A 186 43.48 -26.96 -29.26
CA GLN A 186 43.98 -28.33 -29.45
C GLN A 186 43.73 -28.84 -30.88
N MET A 187 42.59 -28.53 -31.49
CA MET A 187 42.34 -28.90 -32.89
C MET A 187 43.24 -28.15 -33.86
N GLU A 188 43.53 -26.88 -33.60
CA GLU A 188 44.48 -26.09 -34.40
C GLU A 188 45.91 -26.66 -34.31
N ASP A 189 46.36 -27.01 -33.10
CA ASP A 189 47.69 -27.59 -32.90
C ASP A 189 47.83 -28.98 -33.56
N ILE A 190 46.78 -29.82 -33.49
CA ILE A 190 46.76 -31.13 -34.17
C ILE A 190 46.77 -30.97 -35.69
N GLN A 191 46.09 -29.97 -36.24
CA GLN A 191 46.11 -29.68 -37.68
C GLN A 191 47.45 -29.10 -38.15
N ALA A 192 48.16 -28.36 -37.30
CA ALA A 192 49.49 -27.84 -37.59
C ALA A 192 50.60 -28.91 -37.56
N GLU A 193 50.42 -30.00 -36.80
CA GLU A 193 51.38 -31.13 -36.76
C GLU A 193 51.17 -32.16 -37.88
N THR A 194 50.03 -32.13 -38.58
CA THR A 194 49.65 -33.12 -39.60
C THR A 194 49.70 -32.62 -41.05
N GLY A 195 50.10 -31.37 -41.28
CA GLY A 195 50.29 -30.75 -42.61
C GLY A 195 51.75 -30.42 -42.89
#